data_AF-A0A356KK47-F1
#
_entry.id   AF-A0A356KK47-F1
#
_cell.length_a   1.000
_cell.length_b   1.000
_cell.length_c   1.000
_cell.angle_alpha   90.00
_cell.angle_beta   90.00
_cell.angle_gamma   90.00
#
_symmetry.space_group_name_H-M   'P 1'
#
loop_
_entity.id
_entity.type
_entity.pdbx_description
1 polymer ?
#
loop_
_entity_poly.entity_id
_entity_poly.type
_entity_poly.pdbx_seq_one_letter_code
_entity_poly.pdbx_strand_id
1 'polypeptide(L)' 'MLPHQANVLGKVFGGTILAMIDKGAATAAIRHAGHVCVTAQVDQITFQGPIEIGEVIRVVSLVTAVDRTSL' A
#
# COMPACT_ATOMS: atom_id res chain seq x y z
N MET A 1 -11.48 7.38 5.50
CA MET A 1 -10.66 8.18 4.57
C MET A 1 -11.06 9.62 4.74
N LEU A 2 -10.09 10.54 4.75
CA LEU A 2 -10.30 11.95 5.11
C LEU A 2 -10.37 12.85 3.87
N PRO A 3 -11.01 14.03 3.95
CA PRO A 3 -11.18 14.92 2.78
C PRO A 3 -9.89 15.32 2.07
N HIS A 4 -8.79 15.56 2.80
CA HIS A 4 -7.50 15.92 2.21
C HIS A 4 -6.84 14.79 1.38
N GLN A 5 -7.36 13.57 1.49
CA GLN A 5 -6.90 12.40 0.75
C GLN A 5 -7.68 12.20 -0.56
N ALA A 6 -8.67 13.05 -0.83
CA ALA A 6 -9.49 12.97 -2.03
C ALA A 6 -8.92 13.79 -3.19
N ASN A 7 -9.26 13.38 -4.40
CA ASN A 7 -9.07 14.14 -5.63
C ASN A 7 -10.21 15.14 -5.84
N VAL A 8 -10.11 15.92 -6.92
CA VAL A 8 -11.12 16.94 -7.29
C VAL A 8 -12.53 16.38 -7.57
N LEU A 9 -12.66 15.06 -7.76
CA LEU A 9 -13.93 14.37 -7.97
C LEU A 9 -14.53 13.82 -6.67
N GLY A 10 -13.92 14.13 -5.51
CA GLY A 10 -14.39 13.67 -4.20
C GLY A 10 -14.10 12.19 -3.91
N LYS A 11 -13.27 11.53 -4.73
CA LYS A 11 -12.84 10.14 -4.51
C LYS A 11 -11.43 10.13 -3.93
N VAL A 12 -11.10 9.13 -3.11
CA VAL A 12 -9.75 8.98 -2.57
C VAL A 12 -8.74 8.90 -3.72
N PHE A 13 -7.69 9.72 -3.64
CA PHE A 13 -6.67 9.78 -4.67
C PHE A 13 -5.88 8.46 -4.70
N GLY A 14 -5.64 7.94 -5.92
CA GLY A 14 -4.91 6.68 -6.10
C GLY A 14 -3.56 6.69 -5.39
N GLY A 15 -2.82 7.80 -5.46
CA GLY A 15 -1.54 7.95 -4.75
C GLY A 15 -1.63 7.79 -3.24
N THR A 16 -2.74 8.20 -2.61
CA THR A 16 -2.97 7.98 -1.18
C THR A 16 -3.13 6.49 -0.88
N ILE A 17 -3.86 5.76 -1.72
CA ILE A 17 -4.04 4.31 -1.59
C ILE A 17 -2.69 3.59 -1.74
N LEU A 18 -1.93 3.94 -2.78
CA LEU A 18 -0.59 3.40 -3.04
C LEU A 18 0.36 3.63 -1.85
N ALA A 19 0.36 4.83 -1.28
CA ALA A 19 1.19 5.14 -0.11
C ALA A 19 0.84 4.31 1.13
N MET A 20 -0.41 3.87 1.29
CA MET A 20 -0.79 2.97 2.38
C MET A 20 -0.38 1.52 2.10
N ILE A 21 -0.52 1.07 0.85
CA ILE A 21 -0.07 -0.26 0.42
C ILE A 21 1.43 -0.39 0.66
N ASP A 22 2.23 0.58 0.21
CA ASP A 22 3.68 0.60 0.37
C ASP A 22 4.11 0.54 1.85
N LYS A 23 3.49 1.34 2.72
CA LYS A 23 3.74 1.29 4.18
C LYS A 23 3.39 -0.06 4.79
N GLY A 24 2.28 -0.67 4.37
CA GLY A 24 1.87 -2.00 4.82
C GLY A 24 2.88 -3.08 4.40
N ALA A 25 3.27 -3.07 3.13
CA ALA A 25 4.25 -4.00 2.57
C ALA A 25 5.63 -3.84 3.24
N ALA A 26 6.11 -2.60 3.40
CA ALA A 26 7.36 -2.30 4.09
C ALA A 26 7.35 -2.82 5.53
N THR A 27 6.22 -2.67 6.25
CA THR A 27 6.08 -3.20 7.61
C THR A 27 6.19 -4.73 7.64
N ALA A 28 5.56 -5.43 6.70
CA ALA A 28 5.65 -6.88 6.59
C ALA A 28 7.08 -7.33 6.24
N ALA A 29 7.72 -6.67 5.27
CA ALA A 29 9.08 -6.94 4.84
C ALA A 29 10.11 -6.74 5.97
N ILE A 30 10.09 -5.59 6.65
CA ILE A 30 11.01 -5.27 7.75
C ILE A 30 10.86 -6.27 8.90
N ARG A 31 9.62 -6.65 9.24
CA ARG A 31 9.36 -7.66 10.28
C ARG A 31 9.91 -9.03 9.90
N HIS A 32 9.78 -9.43 8.64
CA HIS A 32 10.30 -10.72 8.16
C HIS A 32 11.83 -10.71 8.12
N ALA A 33 12.42 -9.64 7.60
CA ALA A 33 13.85 -9.53 7.37
C ALA A 33 14.67 -9.26 8.63
N GLY A 34 14.07 -8.63 9.65
CA GLY A 34 14.77 -8.18 10.85
C GLY A 34 15.73 -7.01 10.60
N HIS A 35 15.65 -6.37 9.43
CA HIS A 35 16.47 -5.24 9.02
C HIS A 35 15.67 -4.24 8.18
N VAL A 36 16.27 -3.08 7.88
CA VAL A 36 15.66 -2.08 6.99
C VAL A 36 15.50 -2.66 5.59
N CYS A 37 14.32 -2.52 5.01
CA CYS A 37 14.00 -2.88 3.63
C CYS A 37 13.61 -1.63 2.85
N VAL A 38 13.79 -1.69 1.53
CA VAL A 38 13.38 -0.64 0.59
C VAL A 38 12.48 -1.23 -0.47
N THR A 39 11.55 -0.43 -0.99
CA THR A 39 10.68 -0.84 -2.09
C THR A 39 11.48 -0.84 -3.39
N ALA A 40 11.82 -2.03 -3.90
CA ALA A 40 12.59 -2.18 -5.13
C ALA A 40 11.71 -2.04 -6.39
N GLN A 41 10.52 -2.62 -6.36
CA GLN A 41 9.59 -2.63 -7.48
C GLN A 41 8.15 -2.73 -6.95
N VAL A 42 7.22 -2.18 -7.72
CA VAL A 42 5.78 -2.42 -7.58
C VAL A 42 5.31 -2.95 -8.92
N ASP A 43 4.68 -4.12 -8.92
CA ASP A 43 4.21 -4.77 -10.14
C ASP A 43 2.88 -4.16 -10.62
N GLN A 44 1.83 -4.97 -10.73
CA GLN A 44 0.53 -4.53 -11.20
C GLN A 44 -0.37 -4.11 -10.04
N ILE A 45 -0.98 -2.95 -10.18
CA ILE A 45 -2.04 -2.47 -9.29
C ILE A 45 -3.29 -2.22 -10.12
N THR A 46 -4.42 -2.71 -9.63
CA THR A 46 -5.71 -2.55 -10.28
C THR A 46 -6.71 -1.98 -9.28
N PHE A 47 -7.21 -0.77 -9.57
CA PHE A 47 -8.27 -0.15 -8.79
C PHE A 47 -9.62 -0.71 -9.25
N GLN A 48 -10.19 -1.61 -8.45
CA GLN A 48 -11.45 -2.29 -8.78
C GLN A 48 -12.67 -1.36 -8.74
N GLY A 49 -12.61 -0.29 -7.95
CA GLY A 49 -13.69 0.67 -7.79
C GLY A 49 -13.22 1.93 -7.09
N PRO A 50 -14.05 2.99 -7.09
CA PRO A 50 -13.78 4.20 -6.32
C PRO A 50 -13.86 3.92 -4.82
N ILE A 51 -13.14 4.72 -4.05
CA ILE A 51 -13.28 4.78 -2.59
C ILE A 51 -13.76 6.18 -2.24
N GLU A 52 -14.82 6.23 -1.43
CA GLU A 52 -15.45 7.47 -0.99
C GLU A 52 -14.78 8.06 0.24
N ILE A 53 -14.92 9.38 0.40
CA ILE A 53 -14.56 10.05 1.65
C ILE A 53 -15.43 9.48 2.77
N GLY A 54 -14.84 9.23 3.94
CA GLY A 54 -15.50 8.61 5.09
C GLY A 54 -15.35 7.09 5.17
N GLU A 55 -15.02 6.40 4.07
CA GLU A 55 -14.88 4.94 4.09
C GLU A 55 -13.64 4.46 4.84
N VAL A 56 -13.72 3.28 5.45
CA VAL A 56 -12.60 2.65 6.15
C VAL A 56 -11.92 1.66 5.21
N ILE A 57 -10.60 1.79 5.05
CA ILE A 57 -9.80 0.85 4.28
C ILE A 57 -8.99 -0.01 5.27
N ARG A 58 -8.91 -1.31 4.98
CA ARG A 58 -8.01 -2.24 5.64
C ARG A 58 -6.92 -2.67 4.66
N VAL A 59 -5.65 -2.45 5.03
CA VAL A 59 -4.49 -2.96 4.28
C VAL A 59 -3.98 -4.22 4.97
N VAL A 60 -3.82 -5.30 4.19
CA VAL A 60 -3.27 -6.56 4.67
C VAL A 60 -2.05 -6.88 3.82
N SER A 61 -0.93 -7.15 4.47
CA SER A 61 0.34 -7.39 3.81
C SER A 61 0.99 -8.66 4.35
N LEU A 62 1.56 -9.46 3.45
CA LEU A 62 2.19 -10.73 3.74
C LEU A 62 3.39 -10.90 2.80
N VAL A 63 4.52 -11.40 3.34
CA VAL A 63 5.65 -11.87 2.51
C VAL A 63 5.27 -13.23 1.95
N THR A 64 5.28 -13.37 0.63
CA THR A 64 4.82 -14.59 -0.06
C THR A 64 5.94 -15.35 -0.77
N ALA A 65 7.08 -14.70 -1.01
CA ALA A 65 8.29 -15.31 -1.57
C ALA A 65 9.52 -14.75 -0.84
N VAL A 66 10.64 -15.46 -0.92
CA VAL A 66 11.94 -15.01 -0.37
C VAL A 66 13.03 -15.51 -1.30
N ASP A 67 13.86 -14.60 -1.78
CA ASP A 67 15.07 -14.91 -2.55
C ASP A 67 16.33 -14.54 -1.74
N ARG A 68 17.45 -14.26 -2.41
CA ARG A 68 18.72 -13.97 -1.75
C ARG A 68 18.70 -12.69 -0.92
N THR A 69 18.12 -11.61 -1.45
CA THR A 69 18.02 -10.29 -0.79
C THR A 69 16.70 -9.57 -1.10
N SER A 70 15.74 -10.28 -1.71
CA SER A 70 14.40 -9.78 -2.05
C SER A 70 13.33 -10.66 -1.40
N LEU A 71 12.13 -10.09 -1.24
CA LEU A 71 10.95 -10.64 -0.59
C LEU A 71 9.73 -10.44 -1.48
#